data_AF-A0AB37CN20-F1
#
_entry.id   AF-A0AB37CN20-F1
#
_cell.length_a   1.000
_cell.length_b   1.000
_cell.length_c   1.000
_cell.angle_alpha   90.00
_cell.angle_beta   90.00
_cell.angle_gamma   90.00
#
_symmetry.space_group_name_H-M   'P 1'
#
loop_
_entity.id
_entity.type
_entity.pdbx_description
1 polymer ?
#
loop_
_entity_poly.entity_id
_entity_poly.type
_entity_poly.pdbx_seq_one_letter_code
_entity_poly.pdbx_strand_id
1 'polypeptide(L)' 'MEVAEKLGVAQAQYARWESGGRNPKDETVKKLAEIFDVSFDSLKGIDGGLEEIVDLLRQYKLLDKQKYELEKWIKELFS' A
#
# COMPACT_ATOMS: atom_id res chain seq x y z
N MET A 1 -18.29 -9.12 -3.12
CA MET A 1 -18.67 -10.31 -2.32
C MET A 1 -17.50 -11.28 -2.10
N GLU A 2 -16.57 -11.43 -3.05
CA GLU A 2 -15.53 -12.48 -2.96
C GLU A 2 -14.47 -12.31 -1.86
N VAL A 3 -14.15 -11.10 -1.41
CA VAL A 3 -13.01 -10.88 -0.48
C VAL A 3 -13.31 -11.39 0.92
N ALA A 4 -14.53 -11.16 1.44
CA ALA A 4 -14.93 -11.68 2.75
C ALA A 4 -14.95 -13.22 2.78
N GLU A 5 -15.39 -13.84 1.68
CA GLU A 5 -15.37 -15.29 1.49
C GLU A 5 -13.93 -15.83 1.44
N LYS A 6 -13.03 -15.20 0.65
CA LYS A 6 -11.60 -15.54 0.59
C LYS A 6 -10.91 -15.41 1.95
N LEU A 7 -11.35 -14.48 2.79
CA LEU A 7 -10.84 -14.27 4.14
C LEU A 7 -11.48 -15.18 5.21
N GLY A 8 -12.58 -15.86 4.87
CA GLY A 8 -13.35 -16.66 5.82
C GLY A 8 -14.03 -15.81 6.90
N VAL A 9 -14.44 -14.57 6.59
CA VAL A 9 -15.10 -13.66 7.53
C VAL A 9 -16.51 -13.30 7.08
N ALA A 10 -17.37 -12.95 8.04
CA ALA A 10 -18.71 -12.50 7.71
C ALA A 10 -18.69 -11.18 6.91
N GLN A 11 -19.55 -11.08 5.89
CA GLN A 11 -19.67 -9.88 5.05
C GLN A 11 -19.92 -8.61 5.86
N ALA A 12 -20.75 -8.69 6.91
CA ALA A 12 -21.01 -7.56 7.80
C ALA A 12 -19.78 -7.10 8.59
N GLN A 13 -18.84 -8.01 8.88
CA GLN A 13 -17.58 -7.66 9.52
C GLN A 13 -16.66 -6.94 8.54
N TYR A 14 -16.56 -7.43 7.31
CA TYR A 14 -15.78 -6.79 6.24
C TYR A 14 -16.30 -5.38 5.93
N ALA A 15 -17.62 -5.20 5.82
CA ALA A 15 -18.24 -3.88 5.59
C ALA A 15 -17.91 -2.86 6.69
N ARG A 16 -17.75 -3.29 7.95
CA ARG A 16 -17.32 -2.41 9.05
C ARG A 16 -15.87 -1.94 8.94
N TRP A 17 -15.02 -2.71 8.27
CA TRP A 17 -13.65 -2.29 7.97
C TRP A 17 -13.64 -1.22 6.90
N GLU A 18 -14.40 -1.42 5.83
CA GLU A 18 -14.52 -0.43 4.73
C GLU A 18 -15.15 0.88 5.20
N SER A 19 -16.12 0.82 6.13
CA SER A 19 -16.76 2.01 6.67
C SER A 19 -15.94 2.71 7.76
N GLY A 20 -14.72 2.23 8.07
CA GLY A 20 -13.86 2.78 9.14
C GLY A 20 -14.39 2.58 10.57
N GLY A 21 -15.45 1.77 10.75
CA GLY A 21 -16.06 1.54 12.07
C GLY A 21 -15.22 0.67 13.00
N ARG A 22 -14.29 -0.12 12.45
CA ARG A 22 -13.32 -0.93 13.19
C ARG A 22 -12.14 -1.30 12.29
N ASN A 23 -10.91 -1.32 12.82
CA ASN A 23 -9.77 -1.85 12.07
C ASN A 23 -9.64 -3.38 12.21
N PRO A 24 -9.30 -4.10 11.12
CA PRO A 24 -8.91 -5.50 11.19
C PRO A 24 -7.61 -5.71 11.98
N LYS A 25 -7.39 -6.93 12.47
CA LYS A 25 -6.11 -7.35 13.09
C LYS A 25 -5.01 -7.43 12.03
N ASP A 26 -3.76 -7.32 12.45
CA ASP A 26 -2.61 -7.32 11.54
C ASP A 26 -2.52 -8.59 10.68
N GLU A 27 -2.81 -9.77 11.23
CA GLU A 27 -2.88 -11.02 10.46
C GLU A 27 -3.92 -10.94 9.32
N THR A 28 -5.04 -10.26 9.55
CA THR A 28 -6.06 -10.04 8.54
C THR A 28 -5.60 -9.03 7.50
N VAL A 29 -4.89 -7.97 7.91
CA VAL A 29 -4.31 -6.99 6.98
C VAL A 29 -3.25 -7.64 6.10
N LYS A 30 -2.44 -8.57 6.61
CA LYS A 30 -1.49 -9.34 5.79
C LYS A 30 -2.18 -10.17 4.72
N LYS A 31 -3.27 -10.87 5.07
CA LYS A 31 -4.07 -11.61 4.09
C LYS A 31 -4.73 -10.70 3.05
N LEU A 32 -5.21 -9.52 3.47
CA LEU A 32 -5.73 -8.51 2.55
C LEU A 32 -4.63 -8.02 1.59
N ALA A 33 -3.42 -7.78 2.10
CA ALA A 33 -2.27 -7.37 1.30
C ALA A 33 -1.93 -8.41 0.22
N GLU A 34 -1.94 -9.71 0.57
CA GLU A 34 -1.76 -10.81 -0.37
C GLU A 34 -2.89 -10.89 -1.41
N ILE A 35 -4.16 -10.73 -1.00
CA ILE A 35 -5.33 -10.79 -1.90
C ILE A 35 -5.30 -9.65 -2.93
N PHE A 36 -4.87 -8.46 -2.52
CA PHE A 36 -4.86 -7.26 -3.36
C PHE A 36 -3.52 -6.99 -4.03
N ASP A 37 -2.50 -7.81 -3.77
CA ASP A 37 -1.12 -7.60 -4.27
C ASP A 37 -0.55 -6.22 -3.91
N VAL A 38 -0.77 -5.80 -2.66
CA VAL A 38 -0.26 -4.54 -2.09
C VAL A 38 0.58 -4.81 -0.85
N SER A 39 1.28 -3.79 -0.35
CA SER A 39 2.05 -3.93 0.89
C SER A 39 1.16 -3.82 2.14
N PHE A 40 1.56 -4.49 3.22
CA PHE A 40 0.92 -4.34 4.53
C PHE A 40 0.93 -2.88 5.00
N ASP A 41 2.03 -2.17 4.76
CA ASP A 41 2.20 -0.78 5.17
C ASP A 41 1.27 0.16 4.38
N SER A 42 1.05 -0.11 3.09
CA SER A 42 0.06 0.60 2.26
C SER A 42 -1.36 0.48 2.85
N LEU A 43 -1.77 -0.73 3.29
CA LEU A 43 -3.08 -0.92 3.91
C LEU A 43 -3.21 -0.31 5.31
N LYS A 44 -2.10 -0.06 5.99
CA LYS A 44 -2.07 0.61 7.29
C LYS A 44 -1.90 2.12 7.19
N GLY A 45 -1.69 2.67 6.00
CA GLY A 45 -1.30 4.07 5.82
C GLY A 45 0.03 4.40 6.50
N ILE A 46 0.91 3.39 6.62
CA ILE A 46 2.29 3.51 7.13
C ILE A 46 3.25 3.81 5.96
N ASP A 47 2.75 4.03 4.75
CA ASP A 47 3.48 4.42 3.54
C ASP A 47 4.09 5.84 3.61
N GLY A 48 4.55 6.27 4.78
CA GLY A 48 5.53 7.33 4.98
C GLY A 48 5.17 8.71 4.43
N GLY A 49 3.93 8.93 3.97
CA GLY A 49 3.53 10.15 3.29
C GLY A 49 4.22 10.39 1.95
N LEU A 50 4.82 9.36 1.34
CA LEU A 50 5.53 9.49 0.07
C LEU A 50 4.70 9.03 -1.14
N GLU A 51 3.47 8.59 -0.94
CA GLU A 51 2.67 7.97 -2.02
C GLU A 51 2.43 8.93 -3.19
N GLU A 52 2.21 10.23 -2.94
CA GLU A 52 2.11 11.24 -4.01
C GLU A 52 3.40 11.32 -4.87
N ILE A 53 4.57 11.18 -4.25
CA ILE A 53 5.85 11.17 -4.94
C ILE A 53 6.00 9.87 -5.74
N VAL A 54 5.66 8.72 -5.14
CA VAL A 54 5.74 7.42 -5.82
C VAL A 54 4.79 7.36 -7.02
N ASP A 55 3.56 7.84 -6.88
CA ASP A 55 2.58 7.89 -7.97
C ASP A 55 3.02 8.79 -9.11
N LEU A 56 3.62 9.94 -8.79
CA LEU A 56 4.24 10.79 -9.80
C LEU A 56 5.32 10.02 -10.56
N LEU A 57 6.22 9.31 -9.87
CA LEU A 57 7.29 8.53 -10.53
C LEU A 57 6.73 7.41 -11.43
N ARG A 58 5.63 6.77 -11.02
CA ARG A 58 4.94 5.73 -11.81
C ARG A 58 4.35 6.27 -13.11
N GLN A 59 3.78 7.48 -13.11
CA GLN A 59 3.16 8.09 -14.30
C GLN A 59 4.16 8.31 -15.45
N TYR A 60 5.41 8.67 -15.12
CA TYR A 60 6.38 9.11 -16.13
C TYR A 60 7.26 8.00 -16.74
N LYS A 61 7.01 6.71 -16.43
CA LYS A 61 7.78 5.54 -16.95
C LYS A 61 9.29 5.84 -17.10
N LEU A 62 9.94 6.10 -15.98
CA LEU A 62 11.34 6.53 -15.96
C LEU A 62 12.28 5.54 -16.64
N LEU A 63 13.22 6.08 -17.42
CA LEU A 63 14.36 5.34 -17.96
C LEU A 63 15.38 5.05 -16.86
N ASP A 64 16.23 4.04 -17.05
CA ASP A 64 17.19 3.63 -16.02
C ASP A 64 18.19 4.73 -15.66
N LYS A 65 18.58 5.57 -16.63
CA LYS A 65 19.39 6.76 -16.36
C LYS A 65 18.68 7.76 -15.42
N GLN A 66 17.37 7.97 -15.59
CA GLN A 66 16.61 8.90 -14.75
C GLN A 66 16.45 8.36 -13.32
N LYS A 67 16.24 7.05 -13.18
CA LYS A 67 16.21 6.39 -11.87
C LYS A 67 17.54 6.56 -11.14
N TYR A 68 18.65 6.37 -11.85
CA TYR A 68 20.00 6.52 -11.30
C TYR A 68 20.26 7.95 -10.78
N GLU A 69 19.96 8.98 -11.58
CA GLU A 69 20.14 10.37 -11.15
C GLU A 69 19.26 10.73 -9.94
N LEU A 70 18.01 10.25 -9.92
CA LEU A 70 17.10 10.46 -8.80
C LEU A 70 17.63 9.81 -7.52
N GLU A 71 18.11 8.57 -7.59
CA GLU A 71 18.71 7.88 -6.44
C GLU A 71 19.93 8.62 -5.90
N LYS A 72 20.79 9.11 -6.81
CA LYS A 72 21.95 9.92 -6.44
C LYS A 72 21.55 11.20 -5.71
N TRP A 73 20.57 11.94 -6.23
CA TRP A 73 20.08 13.18 -5.61
C TRP A 73 19.47 12.94 -4.23
N ILE A 74 18.69 11.87 -4.06
CA ILE A 74 18.11 11.51 -2.76
C ILE A 74 19.24 11.23 -1.75
N LYS A 75 20.29 10.49 -2.15
CA LYS A 75 21.44 10.23 -1.29
C LYS A 75 22.17 11.50 -0.90
N GLU A 76 22.40 12.40 -1.85
CA GLU A 76 23.05 13.69 -1.61
C GLU A 76 22.24 14.60 -0.66
N LEU A 77 20.91 14.56 -0.74
CA LEU A 77 20.03 15.36 0.13
C LEU A 77 20.14 15.00 1.62
N PHE A 78 20.43 13.74 1.93
CA PHE A 78 20.48 13.21 3.31
C PHE A 78 21.89 12.86 3.79
N SER A 79 22.92 13.22 3.01
CA SER A 79 24.33 13.11 3.39
C SER A 79 24.83 14.42 4.00
#